data_AF-A0A4S3LW23-F1
#
_entry.id   AF-A0A4S3LW23-F1
#
_cell.length_a   1.000
_cell.length_b   1.000
_cell.length_c   1.000
_cell.angle_alpha   90.00
_cell.angle_beta   90.00
_cell.angle_gamma   90.00
#
_symmetry.space_group_name_H-M   'P 1'
#
loop_
_entity.id
_entity.type
_entity.pdbx_description
1 polymer ?
#
loop_
_entity_poly.entity_id
_entity_poly.type
_entity_poly.pdbx_seq_one_letter_code
_entity_poly.pdbx_strand_id
1 'polypeptide(L)'
;MTDTTDTKALQRPTRKHYDWSKAVWMDCDRCGEAHTGTVLADDGARICAGCCDSEFYSAWEDLAETAIKLLEAERQRADDEKALNKHLDLAIRQSEGVNANLRRLAEKAEAEIAALKAKLANPVTLPDIRSEDFHETGWFQHIRYYRAVVRSIQVLGFTVKGE
;
A
#
# COMPACT_ATOMS: atom_id res chain seq x y z
N MET A 1 -12.21 0.03 12.20
CA MET A 1 -12.49 0.00 13.65
C MET A 1 -12.03 1.34 14.19
N THR A 2 -12.93 2.31 14.26
CA THR A 2 -12.67 3.61 14.87
C THR A 2 -12.80 3.42 16.38
N ASP A 3 -11.65 3.45 17.05
CA ASP A 3 -11.57 3.31 18.50
C ASP A 3 -12.28 4.52 19.13
N THR A 4 -13.51 4.29 19.58
CA THR A 4 -14.42 5.29 20.16
C THR A 4 -14.15 5.50 21.64
N THR A 5 -13.03 4.97 22.14
CA THR A 5 -12.62 5.00 23.55
C THR A 5 -11.97 6.32 23.96
N ASP A 6 -11.27 7.02 23.07
CA ASP A 6 -10.53 8.25 23.44
C ASP A 6 -11.43 9.47 23.66
N THR A 7 -12.63 9.53 23.07
CA THR A 7 -13.52 10.70 23.27
C THR A 7 -14.13 10.73 24.67
N LYS A 8 -14.18 9.59 25.38
CA LYS A 8 -14.54 9.55 26.80
C LYS A 8 -13.44 10.12 27.71
N ALA A 9 -12.21 10.30 27.23
CA ALA A 9 -11.09 10.83 28.01
C ALA A 9 -11.14 12.36 28.19
N LEU A 10 -11.93 13.08 27.38
CA LEU A 10 -11.97 14.55 27.40
C LEU A 10 -13.22 15.11 28.09
N GLN A 11 -13.52 14.62 29.30
CA GLN A 11 -14.61 15.17 30.09
C GLN A 11 -14.16 16.43 30.83
N ARG A 12 -14.91 17.53 30.67
CA ARG A 12 -14.66 18.81 31.35
C ARG A 12 -14.66 18.63 32.89
N PRO A 13 -13.59 19.02 33.60
CA PRO A 13 -13.58 19.05 35.05
C PRO A 13 -14.69 19.95 35.59
N THR A 14 -15.35 19.49 36.64
CA THR A 14 -16.37 20.26 37.36
C THR A 14 -15.80 20.72 38.70
N ARG A 15 -16.04 21.98 39.04
CA ARG A 15 -15.57 22.55 40.31
C ARG A 15 -16.50 22.09 41.43
N LYS A 16 -15.95 21.51 42.49
CA LYS A 16 -16.69 21.28 43.72
C LYS A 16 -16.97 22.62 44.39
N HIS A 17 -18.22 22.86 44.77
CA HIS A 17 -18.63 24.07 45.48
C HIS A 17 -18.84 23.75 46.95
N TYR A 18 -18.09 24.45 47.81
CA TYR A 18 -18.27 24.38 49.25
C TYR A 18 -19.00 25.62 49.77
N ASP A 19 -19.78 25.45 50.82
CA ASP A 19 -20.42 26.55 51.54
C ASP A 19 -19.39 27.22 52.46
N TRP A 20 -18.66 28.19 51.91
CA TRP A 20 -17.63 28.95 52.61
C TRP A 20 -18.15 29.78 53.79
N SER A 21 -19.48 29.98 53.91
CA SER A 21 -20.05 30.62 55.10
C SER A 21 -19.88 29.78 56.37
N LYS A 22 -19.63 28.47 56.22
CA LYS A 22 -19.35 27.53 57.31
C LYS A 22 -17.85 27.35 57.57
N ALA A 23 -17.00 28.17 56.97
CA ALA A 23 -15.56 28.05 57.14
C ALA A 23 -15.16 28.31 58.59
N VAL A 24 -14.27 27.46 59.10
CA VAL A 24 -13.66 27.59 60.43
C VAL A 24 -12.18 27.88 60.29
N TRP A 25 -11.65 28.66 61.22
CA TRP A 25 -10.23 29.00 61.26
C TRP A 25 -9.43 27.86 61.89
N MET A 26 -8.91 26.97 61.05
CA MET A 26 -8.21 25.75 61.45
C MET A 26 -7.11 25.45 60.42
N ASP A 27 -6.33 24.41 60.68
CA ASP A 27 -5.29 23.96 59.78
C ASP A 27 -5.91 23.20 58.59
N CYS A 28 -5.37 23.42 57.40
CA CYS A 28 -5.79 22.70 56.20
C CYS A 28 -5.10 21.33 56.15
N ASP A 29 -5.88 20.26 56.05
CA ASP A 29 -5.36 18.89 56.02
C ASP A 29 -4.62 18.56 54.70
N ARG A 30 -4.75 19.41 53.66
CA ARG A 30 -4.15 19.17 52.34
C ARG A 30 -2.83 19.91 52.13
N CYS A 31 -2.75 21.20 52.45
CA CYS A 31 -1.50 21.97 52.34
C CYS A 31 -0.73 22.11 53.66
N GLY A 32 -1.32 21.72 54.79
CA GLY A 32 -0.73 21.90 56.12
C GLY A 32 -0.62 23.36 56.57
N GLU A 33 -1.22 24.29 55.82
CA GLU A 33 -1.23 25.70 56.16
C GLU A 33 -2.09 25.90 57.42
N ALA A 34 -1.44 26.36 58.47
CA ALA A 34 -2.08 26.61 59.74
C ALA A 34 -2.91 27.89 59.68
N HIS A 35 -3.97 27.96 60.50
CA HIS A 35 -4.74 29.19 60.67
C HIS A 35 -5.26 29.75 59.33
N THR A 36 -6.04 28.95 58.61
CA THR A 36 -6.70 29.38 57.36
C THR A 36 -8.19 29.07 57.40
N GLY A 37 -8.97 29.69 56.51
CA GLY A 37 -10.39 29.41 56.38
C GLY A 37 -10.58 28.04 55.74
N THR A 38 -11.08 27.07 56.52
CA THR A 38 -11.26 25.68 56.07
C THR A 38 -12.71 25.23 56.20
N VAL A 39 -13.13 24.36 55.29
CA VAL A 39 -14.43 23.69 55.29
C VAL A 39 -14.24 22.18 55.33
N LEU A 40 -15.20 21.44 55.89
CA LEU A 40 -15.22 19.98 55.86
C LEU A 40 -15.62 19.50 54.45
N ALA A 41 -14.72 18.77 53.80
CA ALA A 41 -14.96 18.12 52.52
C ALA A 41 -15.70 16.78 52.69
N ASP A 42 -16.15 16.21 51.56
CA ASP A 42 -16.94 14.96 51.54
C ASP A 42 -16.19 13.75 52.14
N ASP A 43 -14.86 13.79 52.09
CA ASP A 43 -13.94 12.77 52.64
C ASP A 43 -13.66 12.96 54.14
N GLY A 44 -14.25 13.98 54.76
CA GLY A 44 -14.03 14.35 56.16
C GLY A 44 -12.77 15.17 56.41
N ALA A 45 -11.98 15.50 55.38
CA ALA A 45 -10.82 16.36 55.51
C ALA A 45 -11.20 17.85 55.54
N ARG A 46 -10.41 18.67 56.21
CA ARG A 46 -10.51 20.14 56.16
C ARG A 46 -9.73 20.67 54.97
N ILE A 47 -10.41 21.40 54.10
CA ILE A 47 -9.82 21.98 52.89
C ILE A 47 -9.93 23.51 52.91
N CYS A 48 -8.85 24.20 52.54
CA CYS A 48 -8.87 25.65 52.34
C CYS A 48 -9.27 26.02 50.90
N ALA A 49 -9.63 27.27 50.66
CA ALA A 49 -10.02 27.74 49.33
C ALA A 49 -8.91 27.57 48.29
N GLY A 50 -7.65 27.78 48.69
CA GLY A 50 -6.49 27.59 47.82
C GLY A 50 -6.33 26.14 47.33
N CYS A 51 -6.45 25.16 48.23
CA CYS A 51 -6.41 23.75 47.85
C CYS A 51 -7.60 23.35 46.95
N CYS A 52 -8.79 23.86 47.25
CA CYS A 52 -9.98 23.63 46.41
C CYS A 52 -9.77 24.14 44.97
N ASP A 53 -9.17 25.32 44.82
CA ASP A 53 -8.89 25.89 43.50
C ASP A 53 -7.72 25.18 42.81
N SER A 54 -6.67 24.84 43.55
CA SER A 54 -5.53 24.09 43.03
C SER A 54 -5.97 22.75 42.43
N GLU A 55 -6.81 21.99 43.13
CA GLU A 55 -7.33 20.70 42.62
C GLU A 55 -8.13 20.87 41.33
N PHE A 56 -8.94 21.93 41.25
CA PHE A 56 -9.71 22.22 40.06
C PHE A 56 -8.80 22.58 38.88
N TYR A 57 -7.78 23.43 39.09
CA TYR A 57 -6.85 23.81 38.02
C TYR A 57 -5.94 22.66 37.60
N SER A 58 -5.46 21.83 38.52
CA SER A 58 -4.68 20.64 38.17
C SER A 58 -5.48 19.66 37.31
N ALA A 59 -6.78 19.47 37.60
CA ALA A 59 -7.64 18.65 36.75
C ALA A 59 -7.80 19.22 35.33
N TRP A 60 -7.73 20.55 35.16
CA TRP A 60 -7.72 21.19 33.86
C TRP A 60 -6.38 21.06 33.13
N GLU A 61 -5.27 21.16 33.86
CA GLU A 61 -3.93 20.95 33.31
C GLU A 61 -3.79 19.52 32.77
N ASP A 62 -4.19 18.52 33.56
CA ASP A 62 -4.18 17.11 33.15
C ASP A 62 -5.03 16.86 31.89
N LEU A 63 -6.22 17.48 31.83
CA LEU A 63 -7.09 17.41 30.67
C LEU A 63 -6.43 18.05 29.44
N ALA A 64 -5.82 19.22 29.61
CA ALA A 64 -5.16 19.94 28.53
C ALA A 64 -3.97 19.15 27.99
N GLU A 65 -3.14 18.57 28.86
CA GLU A 65 -2.03 17.69 28.46
C GLU A 65 -2.52 16.48 27.68
N THR A 66 -3.60 15.84 28.14
CA THR A 66 -4.19 14.69 27.46
C THR A 66 -4.72 15.09 26.08
N ALA A 67 -5.41 16.23 25.98
CA ALA A 67 -5.90 16.75 24.71
C ALA A 67 -4.75 17.05 23.72
N ILE A 68 -3.65 17.64 24.19
CA ILE A 68 -2.48 17.92 23.37
C ILE A 68 -1.89 16.61 22.83
N LYS A 69 -1.68 15.60 23.69
CA LYS A 69 -1.15 14.29 23.28
C LYS A 69 -2.02 13.63 22.20
N LEU A 70 -3.35 13.72 22.34
CA LEU A 70 -4.28 13.19 21.34
C LEU A 70 -4.19 13.94 20.00
N LEU A 71 -4.11 15.28 20.05
CA LEU A 71 -3.95 16.10 18.85
C LEU A 71 -2.61 15.84 18.15
N GLU A 72 -1.52 15.67 18.90
CA GLU A 72 -0.21 15.32 18.36
C GLU A 72 -0.22 13.93 17.73
N ALA A 73 -0.85 12.95 18.37
CA ALA A 73 -0.99 11.60 17.82
C ALA A 73 -1.81 11.61 16.52
N GLU A 74 -2.92 12.36 16.47
CA GLU A 74 -3.75 12.47 15.28
C GLU A 74 -3.02 13.21 14.15
N ARG A 75 -2.25 14.25 14.48
CA ARG A 75 -1.39 14.94 13.52
C ARG A 75 -0.34 13.99 12.94
N GLN A 76 0.29 13.18 13.78
CA GLN A 76 1.27 12.19 13.32
C GLN A 76 0.63 11.17 12.37
N ARG A 77 -0.55 10.64 12.72
CA ARG A 77 -1.30 9.73 11.84
C ARG A 77 -1.62 10.35 10.48
N ALA A 78 -2.06 11.61 10.47
CA ALA A 78 -2.36 12.32 9.23
C ALA A 78 -1.11 12.52 8.36
N ASP A 79 0.05 12.77 8.96
CA ASP A 79 1.30 12.92 8.22
C ASP A 79 1.84 11.57 7.71
N ASP A 80 1.70 10.50 8.50
CA ASP A 80 2.00 9.13 8.08
C ASP A 80 1.12 8.68 6.92
N GLU A 81 -0.18 9.00 6.95
CA GLU A 81 -1.13 8.71 5.87
C GLU A 81 -0.75 9.44 4.58
N LYS A 82 -0.37 10.72 4.65
CA LYS A 82 0.14 11.47 3.48
C LYS A 82 1.39 10.84 2.91
N ALA A 83 2.33 10.40 3.76
CA ALA A 83 3.54 9.73 3.32
C ALA A 83 3.21 8.41 2.60
N LEU A 84 2.31 7.61 3.17
CA LEU A 84 1.85 6.36 2.57
C LEU A 84 1.18 6.59 1.21
N ASN A 85 0.30 7.58 1.11
CA ASN A 85 -0.36 7.94 -0.15
C ASN A 85 0.65 8.32 -1.24
N LYS A 86 1.68 9.10 -0.88
CA LYS A 86 2.77 9.43 -1.81
C LYS A 86 3.54 8.18 -2.28
N HIS A 87 3.80 7.23 -1.38
CA HIS A 87 4.45 5.97 -1.75
C HIS A 87 3.57 5.12 -2.67
N LEU A 88 2.26 5.06 -2.40
CA LEU A 88 1.30 4.35 -3.22
C LEU A 88 1.23 4.94 -4.64
N ASP A 89 1.16 6.26 -4.76
CA ASP A 89 1.16 6.95 -6.06
C ASP A 89 2.42 6.64 -6.89
N LEU A 90 3.59 6.61 -6.24
CA LEU A 90 4.85 6.24 -6.90
C LEU A 90 4.82 4.78 -7.38
N ALA A 91 4.32 3.87 -6.55
CA ALA A 91 4.20 2.46 -6.90
C ALA A 91 3.22 2.24 -8.07
N ILE A 92 2.09 2.95 -8.08
CA ILE A 92 1.13 2.91 -9.19
C ILE A 92 1.82 3.34 -10.49
N ARG A 93 2.48 4.51 -10.51
CA ARG A 93 3.19 5.00 -11.70
C ARG A 93 4.25 4.03 -12.22
N GLN A 94 5.00 3.41 -11.31
CA GLN A 94 5.98 2.39 -11.67
C GLN A 94 5.30 1.17 -12.30
N SER A 95 4.22 0.68 -11.70
CA SER A 95 3.46 -0.47 -12.21
C SER A 95 2.85 -0.18 -13.58
N GLU A 96 2.34 1.02 -13.81
CA GLU A 96 1.81 1.47 -15.11
C GLU A 96 2.90 1.49 -16.17
N GLY A 97 4.10 1.97 -15.83
CA GLY A 97 5.26 1.96 -16.72
C GLY A 97 5.70 0.55 -17.11
N VAL A 98 5.77 -0.37 -16.14
CA VAL A 98 6.08 -1.79 -16.40
C VAL A 98 5.00 -2.43 -17.27
N ASN A 99 3.72 -2.21 -16.96
CA ASN A 99 2.60 -2.74 -17.73
C ASN A 99 2.60 -2.24 -19.18
N ALA A 100 2.88 -0.95 -19.41
CA ALA A 100 2.99 -0.40 -20.75
C ALA A 100 4.14 -1.05 -21.54
N ASN A 101 5.28 -1.32 -20.89
CA ASN A 101 6.38 -2.02 -21.53
C ASN A 101 6.04 -3.47 -21.87
N LEU A 102 5.41 -4.20 -20.93
CA LEU A 102 4.99 -5.58 -21.15
C LEU A 102 3.98 -5.70 -22.30
N ARG A 103 3.02 -4.77 -22.41
CA ARG A 103 2.08 -4.72 -23.54
C ARG A 103 2.79 -4.55 -24.87
N ARG A 104 3.74 -3.61 -24.95
CA ARG A 104 4.53 -3.37 -26.16
C ARG A 104 5.35 -4.60 -26.57
N LEU A 105 5.93 -5.30 -25.59
CA LEU A 105 6.68 -6.53 -25.83
C LEU A 105 5.75 -7.66 -26.30
N ALA A 106 4.57 -7.78 -25.72
CA ALA A 106 3.57 -8.75 -26.15
C ALA A 106 3.12 -8.49 -27.59
N GLU A 107 2.78 -7.25 -27.94
CA GLU A 107 2.40 -6.86 -29.31
C GLU A 107 3.51 -7.18 -30.31
N LYS A 108 4.77 -6.90 -29.97
CA LYS A 108 5.92 -7.22 -30.82
C LYS A 108 6.09 -8.74 -30.99
N ALA A 109 5.99 -9.50 -29.91
CA ALA A 109 6.09 -10.95 -29.94
C ALA A 109 4.96 -11.57 -30.77
N GLU A 110 3.73 -11.08 -30.62
CA GLU A 110 2.58 -11.51 -31.42
C GLU A 110 2.78 -11.22 -32.91
N ALA A 111 3.30 -10.04 -33.26
CA ALA A 111 3.63 -9.69 -34.64
C ALA A 111 4.72 -10.59 -35.23
N GLU A 112 5.77 -10.90 -34.46
CA GLU A 112 6.84 -11.83 -34.87
C GLU A 112 6.29 -13.25 -35.06
N ILE A 113 5.46 -13.74 -34.15
CA ILE A 113 4.79 -15.03 -34.26
C ILE A 113 3.89 -15.07 -35.50
N ALA A 114 3.12 -14.02 -35.77
CA ALA A 114 2.28 -13.93 -36.95
C ALA A 114 3.11 -13.95 -38.25
N ALA A 115 4.22 -13.22 -38.29
CA ALA A 115 5.12 -13.21 -39.43
C ALA A 115 5.78 -14.57 -39.67
N LEU A 116 6.21 -15.27 -38.60
CA LEU A 116 6.76 -16.62 -38.68
C LEU A 116 5.71 -17.62 -39.15
N LYS A 117 4.48 -17.55 -38.63
CA LYS A 117 3.34 -18.36 -39.09
C LYS A 117 3.05 -18.13 -40.58
N ALA A 118 3.07 -16.89 -41.04
CA ALA A 118 2.88 -16.57 -42.46
C ALA A 118 4.00 -17.14 -43.35
N LYS A 119 5.26 -17.06 -42.91
CA LYS A 119 6.38 -17.70 -43.62
C LYS A 119 6.25 -19.22 -43.68
N LEU A 120 5.79 -19.84 -42.59
CA LEU A 120 5.60 -21.29 -42.52
C LEU A 120 4.43 -21.76 -43.40
N ALA A 121 3.42 -20.91 -43.63
CA ALA A 121 2.27 -21.22 -44.48
C ALA A 121 2.63 -21.29 -45.98
N ASN A 122 3.72 -20.65 -46.40
CA ASN A 122 4.16 -20.72 -47.80
C ASN A 122 4.95 -22.02 -48.06
N PRO A 123 4.47 -22.90 -48.95
CA PRO A 123 5.15 -24.15 -49.23
C PRO A 123 6.50 -23.89 -49.90
N VAL A 124 7.53 -24.61 -49.47
CA VAL A 124 8.86 -24.57 -50.07
C VAL A 124 8.75 -25.08 -51.51
N THR A 125 9.14 -24.25 -52.48
CA THR A 125 9.20 -24.67 -53.88
C THR A 125 10.60 -25.23 -54.13
N LEU A 126 10.67 -26.51 -54.49
CA LEU A 126 11.91 -27.15 -54.88
C LEU A 126 12.10 -27.07 -56.39
N PRO A 127 13.34 -27.05 -56.90
CA PRO A 127 13.62 -27.09 -58.34
C PRO A 127 12.99 -28.32 -58.99
N ASP A 128 12.52 -28.19 -60.23
CA ASP A 128 12.02 -29.33 -60.99
C ASP A 128 13.18 -30.22 -61.41
N ILE A 129 13.24 -31.43 -60.83
CA ILE A 129 14.26 -32.45 -61.14
C ILE A 129 14.11 -33.06 -62.54
N ARG A 130 13.05 -32.70 -63.27
CA ARG A 130 12.82 -33.07 -64.67
C ARG A 130 13.22 -31.98 -65.65
N SER A 131 13.81 -30.88 -65.19
CA SER A 131 14.35 -29.87 -66.11
C SER A 131 15.51 -30.46 -66.93
N GLU A 132 15.67 -29.94 -68.15
CA GLU A 132 16.66 -30.45 -69.12
C GLU A 132 18.11 -30.37 -68.59
N ASP A 133 18.35 -29.55 -67.56
CA ASP A 133 19.64 -29.30 -66.93
C ASP A 133 20.20 -30.48 -66.10
N PHE A 134 19.39 -31.50 -65.80
CA PHE A 134 19.78 -32.64 -64.93
C PHE A 134 20.01 -33.98 -65.67
N HIS A 135 20.18 -33.94 -66.99
CA HIS A 135 20.16 -35.15 -67.85
C HIS A 135 21.46 -35.94 -68.00
N GLU A 136 22.49 -35.73 -67.17
CA GLU A 136 23.74 -36.52 -67.28
C GLU A 136 23.88 -37.55 -66.14
N THR A 137 23.86 -38.83 -66.53
CA THR A 137 24.30 -40.04 -65.79
C THR A 137 24.23 -39.98 -64.25
N GLY A 138 23.03 -39.82 -63.68
CA GLY A 138 22.87 -39.85 -62.22
C GLY A 138 21.43 -39.81 -61.70
N TRP A 139 20.43 -39.88 -62.58
CA TRP A 139 19.03 -39.54 -62.28
C TRP A 139 18.44 -40.24 -61.04
N PHE A 140 18.76 -41.52 -60.82
CA PHE A 140 18.34 -42.27 -59.63
C PHE A 140 18.92 -41.72 -58.33
N GLN A 141 20.18 -41.27 -58.35
CA GLN A 141 20.81 -40.64 -57.19
C GLN A 141 20.17 -39.28 -56.92
N HIS A 142 19.94 -38.47 -57.95
CA HIS A 142 19.26 -37.17 -57.82
C HIS A 142 17.85 -37.29 -57.23
N ILE A 143 17.04 -38.27 -57.66
CA ILE A 143 15.72 -38.53 -57.07
C ILE A 143 15.82 -38.93 -55.60
N ARG A 144 16.79 -39.77 -55.24
CA ARG A 144 16.98 -40.21 -53.86
C ARG A 144 17.35 -39.03 -52.96
N TYR A 145 18.24 -38.15 -53.42
CA TYR A 145 18.59 -36.91 -52.72
C TYR A 145 17.39 -35.97 -52.62
N TYR A 146 16.64 -35.77 -53.71
CA TYR A 146 15.44 -34.93 -53.71
C TYR A 146 14.40 -35.39 -52.68
N ARG A 147 14.10 -36.69 -52.63
CA ARG A 147 13.19 -37.28 -51.63
C ARG A 147 13.72 -37.14 -50.20
N ALA A 148 15.03 -37.24 -50.00
CA ALA A 148 15.64 -37.02 -48.68
C ALA A 148 15.54 -35.54 -48.25
N VAL A 149 15.68 -34.60 -49.19
CA VAL A 149 15.49 -33.16 -48.95
C VAL A 149 14.02 -32.86 -48.61
N VAL A 150 13.06 -33.39 -49.38
CA VAL A 150 11.62 -33.26 -49.08
C VAL A 150 11.30 -33.78 -47.68
N ARG A 151 11.74 -35.00 -47.33
CA ARG A 151 11.51 -35.58 -45.99
C ARG A 151 12.14 -34.73 -44.88
N SER A 152 13.34 -34.22 -45.10
CA SER A 152 14.02 -33.36 -44.10
C SER A 152 13.25 -32.05 -43.88
N ILE A 153 12.70 -31.45 -44.94
CA ILE A 153 11.88 -30.23 -44.88
C ILE A 153 10.55 -30.49 -44.16
N GLN A 154 9.91 -31.63 -44.43
CA GLN A 154 8.66 -32.04 -43.77
C GLN A 154 8.86 -32.35 -42.27
N VAL A 155 9.96 -33.01 -41.90
CA VAL A 155 10.29 -33.27 -40.48
C VAL A 155 10.50 -31.95 -39.71
N LEU A 156 10.97 -30.90 -40.40
CA LEU A 156 11.09 -29.54 -39.85
C LEU A 156 9.75 -28.78 -39.82
N GLY A 157 8.65 -29.40 -40.28
CA GLY A 157 7.30 -28.84 -40.23
C GLY A 157 6.90 -27.93 -41.38
N PHE A 158 7.70 -27.88 -42.45
CA PHE A 158 7.38 -27.10 -43.65
C PHE A 158 6.62 -27.95 -44.68
N THR A 159 5.71 -27.31 -45.42
CA THR A 159 5.04 -27.90 -46.58
C THR A 159 5.89 -27.72 -47.84
N VAL A 160 5.82 -28.66 -48.79
CA VAL A 160 6.55 -28.58 -50.08
C VAL A 160 5.53 -28.49 -51.21
N LYS A 161 5.76 -27.59 -52.18
CA LYS A 161 4.84 -27.37 -53.30
C LYS A 161 4.89 -28.56 -54.28
N GLY A 162 3.73 -29.12 -54.64
CA GLY A 162 3.61 -30.20 -55.63
C GLY A 162 3.42 -31.61 -55.06
N GLU A 163 3.23 -31.73 -53.74
CA GLU A 163 2.48 -32.85 -53.14
C GLU A 163 0.96 -32.61 -53.26
#